data_AF-A0A9N9R160-F1
#
_entry.id   AF-A0A9N9R160-F1
#
_cell.length_a   1.000
_cell.length_b   1.000
_cell.length_c   1.000
_cell.angle_alpha   90.00
_cell.angle_beta   90.00
_cell.angle_gamma   90.00
#
_symmetry.space_group_name_H-M   'P 1'
#
loop_
_entity.id
_entity.type
_entity.pdbx_description
1 polymer ?
#
loop_
_entity_poly.entity_id
_entity_poly.type
_entity_poly.pdbx_seq_one_letter_code
_entity_poly.pdbx_strand_id
1 'polypeptide(L)'
;MEGLQIFSKSVIAALKKEFNDKLERLLSRKKSNSAYFISRSRYEDFITEINVIKSKYNKDFEDYKMLNNYDVIETNGRRKLVKPKDDSSSNVKFYVATDELFGVLHTMHILFNHANKDVMDSEIKTKYCNVSKEVIKLYLSCLKFMLSRNGERLLKLGDFTFTRRFSQGTRCNWVCYTHNEHGCQATAYTEHNDLLYANNEHNHPPTEFFV
;
A
#
# COMPACT_ATOMS: atom_id res chain seq x y z
N MET A 1 -24.86 -15.86 -6.79
CA MET A 1 -24.14 -15.01 -5.83
C MET A 1 -22.82 -15.70 -5.50
N GLU A 2 -21.78 -15.45 -6.31
CA GLU A 2 -20.45 -16.04 -6.10
C GLU A 2 -19.55 -15.00 -5.45
N GLY A 3 -19.26 -15.20 -4.17
CA GLY A 3 -18.34 -14.37 -3.39
C GLY A 3 -16.91 -14.54 -3.90
N LEU A 4 -16.27 -13.41 -4.18
CA LEU A 4 -14.87 -13.28 -4.60
C LEU A 4 -13.92 -14.10 -3.70
N GLN A 5 -13.31 -15.16 -4.24
CA GLN A 5 -12.21 -15.91 -3.60
C GLN A 5 -10.93 -15.06 -3.36
N ILE A 6 -10.91 -13.80 -3.79
CA ILE A 6 -9.84 -12.81 -3.55
C ILE A 6 -9.65 -12.53 -2.03
N PHE A 7 -10.66 -12.84 -1.21
CA PHE A 7 -10.65 -12.56 0.22
C PHE A 7 -10.39 -13.77 1.12
N SER A 8 -9.84 -14.87 0.59
CA SER A 8 -9.48 -15.99 1.47
C SER A 8 -8.44 -15.50 2.49
N LYS A 9 -8.69 -15.79 3.77
CA LYS A 9 -7.83 -15.32 4.88
C LYS A 9 -6.37 -15.76 4.69
N SER A 10 -6.14 -16.92 4.06
CA SER A 10 -4.81 -17.45 3.75
C SER A 10 -4.06 -16.60 2.72
N VAL A 11 -4.72 -16.16 1.65
CA VAL A 11 -4.11 -15.31 0.61
C VAL A 11 -3.77 -13.94 1.17
N ILE A 12 -4.67 -13.32 1.94
CA ILE A 12 -4.41 -12.03 2.58
C ILE A 12 -3.26 -12.15 3.60
N ALA A 13 -3.21 -13.24 4.38
CA ALA A 13 -2.13 -13.48 5.33
C ALA A 13 -0.76 -13.64 4.63
N ALA A 14 -0.71 -14.38 3.52
CA ALA A 14 0.51 -14.53 2.73
C ALA A 14 0.97 -13.20 2.13
N LEU A 15 0.04 -12.42 1.56
CA LEU A 15 0.33 -11.08 1.02
C LEU A 15 0.83 -10.12 2.11
N LYS A 16 0.18 -10.13 3.28
CA LYS A 16 0.61 -9.33 4.43
C LYS A 16 2.01 -9.70 4.90
N LYS A 17 2.32 -11.01 4.96
CA LYS A 17 3.64 -11.50 5.32
C LYS A 17 4.70 -11.03 4.34
N GLU A 18 4.47 -11.22 3.03
CA GLU A 18 5.41 -10.79 1.99
C GLU A 18 5.66 -9.27 2.05
N PHE A 19 4.60 -8.48 2.21
CA PHE A 19 4.71 -7.03 2.36
C PHE A 19 5.54 -6.64 3.58
N ASN A 20 5.28 -7.26 4.74
CA ASN A 20 6.00 -6.97 5.97
C ASN A 20 7.49 -7.34 5.86
N ASP A 21 7.81 -8.52 5.30
CA ASP A 21 9.20 -8.95 5.08
C ASP A 21 9.96 -7.96 4.18
N LYS A 22 9.30 -7.48 3.12
CA LYS A 22 9.85 -6.44 2.21
C LYS A 22 9.99 -5.09 2.91
N LEU A 23 9.04 -4.72 3.76
CA LEU A 23 9.05 -3.46 4.50
C LEU A 23 10.18 -3.43 5.53
N GLU A 24 10.40 -4.53 6.27
CA GLU A 24 11.50 -4.64 7.22
C GLU A 24 12.87 -4.48 6.54
N ARG A 25 13.05 -5.07 5.35
CA ARG A 25 14.26 -4.87 4.52
C ARG A 25 14.42 -3.42 4.06
N LEU A 26 13.32 -2.70 3.84
CA LEU A 26 13.35 -1.28 3.49
C LEU A 26 13.75 -0.43 4.71
N LEU A 27 13.20 -0.76 5.89
CA LEU A 27 13.47 -0.07 7.15
C LEU A 27 14.93 -0.26 7.59
N SER A 28 15.50 -1.46 7.46
CA SER A 28 16.89 -1.73 7.85
C SER A 28 17.93 -0.96 7.03
N ARG A 29 17.58 -0.55 5.81
CA ARG A 29 18.43 0.27 4.95
C ARG A 29 18.37 1.77 5.27
N LYS A 30 17.35 2.22 6.03
CA LYS A 30 17.15 3.64 6.35
C LYS A 30 17.64 3.96 7.76
N LYS A 31 18.13 5.20 7.95
CA LYS A 31 18.43 5.72 9.29
C LYS A 31 17.15 5.73 10.13
N SER A 32 17.26 5.36 11.41
CA SER A 32 16.15 5.17 12.37
C SER A 32 15.23 6.37 12.59
N ASN A 33 15.54 7.54 12.03
CA ASN A 33 14.80 8.79 12.22
C ASN A 33 13.91 9.17 11.02
N SER A 34 13.54 8.23 10.15
CA SER A 34 12.60 8.52 9.07
C SER A 34 11.23 8.85 9.65
N ALA A 35 10.87 10.14 9.66
CA ALA A 35 9.60 10.67 10.17
C ALA A 35 8.34 10.01 9.57
N TYR A 36 8.49 9.20 8.53
CA TYR A 36 7.41 8.46 7.88
C TYR A 36 7.06 7.15 8.59
N PHE A 37 8.00 6.51 9.29
CA PHE A 37 7.78 5.20 9.89
C PHE A 37 7.71 5.31 11.41
N ILE A 38 6.55 4.98 11.98
CA ILE A 38 6.27 5.08 13.41
C ILE A 38 5.91 3.68 13.91
N SER A 39 6.75 3.10 14.77
CA SER A 39 6.44 1.80 15.39
C SER A 39 5.21 1.91 16.29
N ARG A 40 4.55 0.78 16.61
CA ARG A 40 3.41 0.75 17.52
C ARG A 40 3.74 1.39 18.87
N SER A 41 4.86 1.01 19.48
CA SER A 41 5.34 1.60 20.73
C SER A 41 5.51 3.12 20.61
N ARG A 42 6.23 3.59 19.58
CA ARG A 42 6.48 5.02 19.40
C ARG A 42 5.20 5.81 19.15
N TYR A 43 4.23 5.21 18.47
CA TYR A 43 2.92 5.80 18.22
C TYR A 43 2.15 6.03 19.53
N GLU A 44 2.19 5.06 20.43
CA GLU A 44 1.58 5.16 21.76
C GLU A 44 2.31 6.16 22.67
N ASP A 45 3.64 6.19 22.59
CA ASP A 45 4.47 7.18 23.27
C ASP A 45 4.09 8.59 22.82
N PHE A 46 3.94 8.84 21.50
CA PHE A 46 3.50 10.14 20.99
C PHE A 46 2.13 10.54 21.54
N ILE A 47 1.16 9.61 21.55
CA ILE A 47 -0.16 9.90 22.11
C ILE A 47 -0.06 10.32 23.58
N THR A 48 0.81 9.68 24.34
CA THR A 48 0.99 9.96 25.77
C THR A 48 1.71 11.29 25.96
N GLU A 49 2.83 11.51 25.26
CA GLU A 49 3.62 12.75 25.24
C GLU A 49 2.73 13.95 24.92
N ILE A 50 1.93 13.89 23.86
CA ILE A 50 1.07 15.01 23.44
C ILE A 50 0.02 15.35 24.50
N ASN A 51 -0.59 14.35 25.13
CA ASN A 51 -1.57 14.60 26.19
C ASN A 51 -0.91 15.25 27.42
N VAL A 52 0.30 14.82 27.79
CA VAL A 52 1.08 15.44 28.86
C VAL A 52 1.44 16.89 28.51
N ILE A 53 1.92 17.13 27.28
CA ILE A 53 2.31 18.47 26.80
C ILE A 53 1.09 19.41 26.79
N LYS A 54 -0.08 18.93 26.37
CA LYS A 54 -1.33 19.72 26.40
C LYS A 54 -1.67 20.18 27.82
N SER A 55 -1.48 19.33 28.82
CA SER A 55 -1.71 19.64 30.24
C SER A 55 -0.62 20.50 30.90
N LYS A 56 0.55 20.68 30.26
CA LYS A 56 1.67 21.46 30.80
C LYS A 56 1.33 22.95 30.82
N TYR A 57 1.55 23.61 31.96
CA TYR A 57 1.33 25.06 32.11
C TYR A 57 2.36 25.89 31.32
N ASN A 58 3.65 25.62 31.53
CA ASN A 58 4.75 26.29 30.81
C ASN A 58 5.28 25.38 29.71
N LYS A 59 5.12 25.77 28.44
CA LYS A 59 5.59 25.00 27.28
C LYS A 59 6.93 25.53 26.76
N ASP A 60 7.84 24.63 26.45
CA ASP A 60 9.12 24.95 25.82
C ASP A 60 9.04 24.87 24.28
N PHE A 61 10.15 25.13 23.60
CA PHE A 61 10.22 25.11 22.15
C PHE A 61 9.87 23.73 21.56
N GLU A 62 10.31 22.64 22.18
CA GLU A 62 10.07 21.28 21.67
C GLU A 62 8.60 20.88 21.86
N ASP A 63 7.97 21.34 22.96
CA ASP A 63 6.53 21.20 23.18
C ASP A 63 5.72 21.86 22.06
N TYR A 64 6.04 23.11 21.70
CA TYR A 64 5.35 23.80 20.60
C TYR A 64 5.59 23.10 19.26
N LYS A 65 6.81 22.63 19.01
CA LYS A 65 7.14 21.87 17.80
C LYS A 65 6.36 20.54 17.71
N MET A 66 6.18 19.84 18.84
CA MET A 66 5.31 18.66 18.94
C MET A 66 3.87 19.02 18.59
N LEU A 67 3.30 20.02 19.26
CA LEU A 67 1.90 20.44 19.05
C LEU A 67 1.61 20.99 17.65
N ASN A 68 2.62 21.54 16.96
CA ASN A 68 2.47 22.02 15.59
C ASN A 68 2.39 20.87 14.56
N ASN A 69 2.97 19.71 14.87
CA ASN A 69 3.02 18.57 13.95
C ASN A 69 2.01 17.47 14.28
N TYR A 70 1.62 17.36 15.55
CA TYR A 70 0.83 16.26 16.06
C TYR A 70 -0.29 16.72 17.00
N ASP A 71 -1.43 16.04 16.88
CA ASP A 71 -2.58 16.16 17.75
C ASP A 71 -3.18 14.77 17.99
N VAL A 72 -4.03 14.63 19.01
CA VAL A 72 -4.68 13.37 19.39
C VAL A 72 -6.18 13.57 19.37
N ILE A 73 -6.87 12.71 18.63
CA ILE A 73 -8.33 12.58 18.64
C ILE A 73 -8.70 11.27 19.30
N GLU A 74 -9.72 11.32 20.15
CA GLU A 74 -10.34 10.15 20.75
C GLU A 74 -11.73 9.94 20.16
N THR A 75 -11.98 8.76 19.60
CA THR A 75 -13.30 8.38 19.09
C THR A 75 -13.62 6.96 19.53
N ASN A 76 -14.75 6.77 20.20
CA ASN A 76 -15.22 5.47 20.70
C ASN A 76 -14.15 4.71 21.53
N GLY A 77 -13.46 5.42 22.43
CA GLY A 77 -12.41 4.85 23.30
C GLY A 77 -11.11 4.49 22.56
N ARG A 78 -10.95 4.88 21.29
CA ARG A 78 -9.72 4.71 20.53
C ARG A 78 -9.06 6.06 20.29
N ARG A 79 -7.82 6.19 20.78
CA ARG A 79 -6.97 7.35 20.53
C ARG A 79 -6.24 7.18 19.22
N LYS A 80 -6.24 8.20 18.38
CA LYS A 80 -5.54 8.25 17.09
C LYS A 80 -4.74 9.54 16.98
N LEU A 81 -3.53 9.41 16.49
CA LEU A 81 -2.62 10.51 16.18
C LEU A 81 -3.04 11.14 14.85
N VAL A 82 -3.20 12.46 14.83
CA VAL A 82 -3.62 13.24 13.66
C VAL A 82 -2.74 14.45 13.47
N LYS A 83 -2.81 15.04 12.28
CA LYS A 83 -2.27 16.39 12.06
C LYS A 83 -3.21 17.41 12.73
N PRO A 84 -2.68 18.38 13.50
CA PRO A 84 -3.49 19.48 14.03
C PRO A 84 -4.29 20.15 12.91
N LYS A 85 -5.52 20.59 13.21
CA LYS A 85 -6.36 21.28 12.23
C LYS A 85 -5.66 22.56 11.76
N ASP A 86 -5.56 22.68 10.46
CA ASP A 86 -5.08 23.83 9.70
C ASP A 86 -6.31 24.41 8.98
N ASP A 87 -6.53 25.73 9.08
CA ASP A 87 -7.66 26.46 8.49
C ASP A 87 -7.82 26.21 6.97
N SER A 88 -6.76 25.76 6.30
CA SER A 88 -6.75 25.45 4.87
C SER A 88 -7.25 24.04 4.50
N SER A 89 -7.38 23.11 5.46
CA SER A 89 -7.76 21.73 5.19
C SER A 89 -9.05 21.31 5.88
N SER A 90 -10.07 20.97 5.09
CA SER A 90 -11.36 20.46 5.61
C SER A 90 -11.25 19.04 6.19
N ASN A 91 -10.28 18.24 5.71
CA ASN A 91 -10.15 16.84 6.04
C ASN A 91 -9.07 16.60 7.10
N VAL A 92 -9.44 15.92 8.19
CA VAL A 92 -8.50 15.45 9.21
C VAL A 92 -7.58 14.41 8.61
N LYS A 93 -6.26 14.61 8.74
CA LYS A 93 -5.26 13.65 8.30
C LYS A 93 -4.71 12.85 9.47
N PHE A 94 -4.63 11.54 9.30
CA PHE A 94 -4.20 10.60 10.33
C PHE A 94 -2.74 10.17 10.14
N TYR A 95 -2.07 9.89 11.25
CA TYR A 95 -0.82 9.14 11.23
C TYR A 95 -1.11 7.64 11.39
N VAL A 96 -0.35 6.83 10.67
CA VAL A 96 -0.49 5.37 10.62
C VAL A 96 0.74 4.73 11.24
N ALA A 97 0.54 3.79 12.16
CA ALA A 97 1.64 2.98 12.70
C ALA A 97 2.13 1.98 11.63
N THR A 98 3.41 1.62 11.67
CA THR A 98 4.05 0.75 10.67
C THR A 98 3.31 -0.58 10.49
N ASP A 99 2.80 -1.17 11.57
CA ASP A 99 2.05 -2.42 11.57
C ASP A 99 0.62 -2.29 10.99
N GLU A 100 0.10 -1.07 10.87
CA GLU A 100 -1.20 -0.75 10.26
C GLU A 100 -1.10 -0.42 8.76
N LEU A 101 0.11 -0.17 8.23
CA LEU A 101 0.32 0.26 6.84
C LEU A 101 -0.29 -0.71 5.83
N PHE A 102 -0.10 -2.02 6.02
CA PHE A 102 -0.69 -3.02 5.13
C PHE A 102 -2.21 -2.89 5.05
N GLY A 103 -2.87 -2.75 6.20
CA GLY A 103 -4.33 -2.65 6.28
C GLY A 103 -4.83 -1.42 5.54
N VAL A 104 -4.19 -0.26 5.76
CA VAL A 104 -4.54 1.00 5.07
C VAL A 104 -4.39 0.85 3.56
N LEU A 105 -3.24 0.35 3.10
CA LEU A 105 -2.96 0.20 1.67
C LEU A 105 -3.92 -0.80 1.01
N HIS A 106 -4.19 -1.92 1.67
CA HIS A 106 -5.08 -2.95 1.17
C HIS A 106 -6.53 -2.48 1.08
N THR A 107 -7.03 -1.80 2.12
CA THR A 107 -8.37 -1.21 2.12
C THR A 107 -8.50 -0.17 1.01
N MET A 108 -7.53 0.73 0.83
CA MET A 108 -7.58 1.72 -0.25
C MET A 108 -7.51 1.06 -1.63
N HIS A 109 -6.64 0.08 -1.82
CA HIS A 109 -6.53 -0.64 -3.08
C HIS A 109 -7.86 -1.30 -3.50
N ILE A 110 -8.55 -1.95 -2.56
CA ILE A 110 -9.85 -2.59 -2.84
C ILE A 110 -10.96 -1.55 -3.01
N LEU A 111 -11.04 -0.57 -2.12
CA LEU A 111 -12.10 0.46 -2.12
C LEU A 111 -12.14 1.24 -3.44
N PHE A 112 -10.97 1.52 -4.01
CA PHE A 112 -10.83 2.22 -5.28
C PHE A 112 -10.64 1.26 -6.47
N ASN A 113 -11.27 0.09 -6.39
CA ASN A 113 -11.38 -0.90 -7.48
C ASN A 113 -10.03 -1.30 -8.10
N HIS A 114 -9.11 -1.80 -7.27
CA HIS A 114 -7.74 -2.15 -7.65
C HIS A 114 -6.92 -0.95 -8.13
N ALA A 115 -7.04 0.18 -7.42
CA ALA A 115 -6.34 1.42 -7.73
C ALA A 115 -4.85 1.21 -8.02
N ASN A 116 -4.38 1.87 -9.09
CA ASN A 116 -2.97 1.93 -9.44
C ASN A 116 -2.21 2.86 -8.47
N LYS A 117 -0.89 2.93 -8.65
CA LYS A 117 0.01 3.73 -7.80
C LYS A 117 -0.39 5.20 -7.69
N ASP A 118 -0.76 5.84 -8.79
CA ASP A 118 -1.02 7.29 -8.78
C ASP A 118 -2.38 7.61 -8.15
N VAL A 119 -3.41 6.79 -8.39
CA VAL A 119 -4.70 6.88 -7.68
C VAL A 119 -4.51 6.59 -6.19
N MET A 120 -3.77 5.54 -5.82
CA MET A 120 -3.48 5.27 -4.41
C MET A 120 -2.75 6.45 -3.75
N ASP A 121 -1.75 7.02 -4.42
CA ASP A 121 -0.97 8.16 -3.90
C ASP A 121 -1.84 9.41 -3.71
N SER A 122 -2.71 9.74 -4.66
CA SER A 122 -3.63 10.89 -4.52
C SER A 122 -4.61 10.68 -3.37
N GLU A 123 -5.27 9.53 -3.32
CA GLU A 123 -6.31 9.24 -2.32
C GLU A 123 -5.74 9.13 -0.91
N ILE A 124 -4.59 8.45 -0.74
CA ILE A 124 -3.95 8.29 0.57
C ILE A 124 -3.50 9.64 1.13
N LYS A 125 -2.94 10.54 0.31
CA LYS A 125 -2.49 11.87 0.75
C LYS A 125 -3.61 12.78 1.26
N THR A 126 -4.87 12.48 0.89
CA THR A 126 -6.02 13.20 1.44
C THR A 126 -6.32 12.80 2.88
N LYS A 127 -5.98 11.56 3.28
CA LYS A 127 -6.37 10.97 4.57
C LYS A 127 -5.21 10.72 5.53
N TYR A 128 -3.99 10.55 5.04
CA TYR A 128 -2.85 10.13 5.85
C TYR A 128 -1.61 11.01 5.65
N CYS A 129 -0.88 11.24 6.73
CA CYS A 129 0.30 12.12 6.75
C CYS A 129 1.59 11.40 6.39
N ASN A 130 1.76 10.16 6.83
CA ASN A 130 3.06 9.48 6.86
C ASN A 130 3.12 8.21 5.99
N VAL A 131 2.27 8.11 4.97
CA VAL A 131 2.33 7.01 3.99
C VAL A 131 3.01 7.53 2.73
N SER A 132 4.22 7.02 2.44
CA SER A 132 5.01 7.47 1.29
C SER A 132 4.69 6.70 0.01
N LYS A 133 4.96 7.32 -1.15
CA LYS A 133 4.81 6.70 -2.48
C LYS A 133 5.66 5.44 -2.64
N GLU A 134 6.81 5.39 -1.98
CA GLU A 134 7.69 4.22 -1.96
C GLU A 134 7.03 3.02 -1.27
N VAL A 135 6.32 3.25 -0.16
CA VAL A 135 5.58 2.18 0.55
C VAL A 135 4.38 1.72 -0.28
N ILE A 136 3.71 2.63 -1.00
CA ILE A 136 2.64 2.27 -1.94
C ILE A 136 3.19 1.35 -3.05
N LYS A 137 4.31 1.72 -3.67
CA LYS A 137 5.01 0.89 -4.66
C LYS A 137 5.39 -0.47 -4.10
N LEU A 138 5.92 -0.50 -2.88
CA LEU A 138 6.27 -1.73 -2.17
C LEU A 138 5.05 -2.66 -2.01
N TYR A 139 3.92 -2.11 -1.57
CA TYR A 139 2.66 -2.87 -1.47
C TYR A 139 2.19 -3.39 -2.83
N LEU A 140 2.15 -2.55 -3.85
CA LEU A 140 1.76 -2.95 -5.21
C LEU A 140 2.71 -4.01 -5.78
N SER A 141 3.98 -3.99 -5.39
CA SER A 141 4.95 -5.01 -5.79
C SER A 141 4.61 -6.42 -5.28
N CYS A 142 3.79 -6.54 -4.24
CA CYS A 142 3.35 -7.80 -3.66
C CYS A 142 2.05 -8.31 -4.32
N LEU A 143 1.37 -7.50 -5.12
CA LEU A 143 0.09 -7.87 -5.71
C LEU A 143 0.25 -8.72 -6.97
N LYS A 144 -0.58 -9.76 -7.07
CA LYS A 144 -0.70 -10.60 -8.28
C LYS A 144 -1.42 -9.90 -9.43
N PHE A 145 -2.28 -8.93 -9.15
CA PHE A 145 -3.05 -8.23 -10.19
C PHE A 145 -2.91 -6.72 -10.03
N MET A 146 -2.83 -6.03 -11.16
CA MET A 146 -2.73 -4.57 -11.22
C MET A 146 -3.62 -4.03 -12.34
N LEU A 147 -3.77 -2.70 -12.41
CA LEU A 147 -4.39 -2.02 -13.54
C LEU A 147 -3.34 -1.28 -14.37
N SER A 148 -3.49 -1.37 -15.69
CA SER A 148 -2.78 -0.57 -16.69
C SER A 148 -3.19 0.90 -16.64
N ARG A 149 -2.46 1.78 -17.34
CA ARG A 149 -2.80 3.21 -17.49
C ARG A 149 -4.18 3.43 -18.15
N ASN A 150 -4.57 2.52 -19.03
CA ASN A 150 -5.88 2.52 -19.70
C ASN A 150 -6.98 1.79 -18.87
N GLY A 151 -6.66 1.33 -17.65
CA GLY A 151 -7.60 0.61 -16.79
C GLY A 151 -7.73 -0.88 -17.06
N GLU A 152 -6.92 -1.46 -17.96
CA GLU A 152 -6.94 -2.90 -18.20
C GLU A 152 -6.30 -3.68 -17.06
N ARG A 153 -6.91 -4.81 -16.68
CA ARG A 153 -6.35 -5.70 -15.66
C ARG A 153 -5.11 -6.41 -16.20
N LEU A 154 -4.04 -6.37 -15.42
CA LEU A 154 -2.78 -7.05 -15.68
C LEU A 154 -2.54 -8.11 -14.60
N LEU A 155 -1.93 -9.24 -14.99
CA LEU A 155 -1.39 -10.25 -14.09
C LEU A 155 0.11 -9.97 -13.88
N LYS A 156 0.57 -10.01 -12.64
CA LYS A 156 1.98 -9.84 -12.27
C LYS A 156 2.54 -11.18 -11.79
N LEU A 157 3.66 -11.60 -12.38
CA LEU A 157 4.42 -12.80 -11.99
C LEU A 157 5.90 -12.42 -11.83
N GLY A 158 6.34 -12.26 -10.57
CA GLY A 158 7.66 -11.70 -10.28
C GLY A 158 7.73 -10.23 -10.72
N ASP A 159 8.75 -9.90 -11.52
CA ASP A 159 8.98 -8.55 -12.05
C ASP A 159 8.31 -8.31 -13.42
N PHE A 160 7.61 -9.31 -13.96
CA PHE A 160 6.98 -9.24 -15.27
C PHE A 160 5.47 -9.07 -15.17
N THR A 161 4.90 -8.33 -16.12
CA THR A 161 3.47 -8.14 -16.27
C THR A 161 2.94 -8.82 -17.52
N PHE A 162 1.71 -9.33 -17.41
CA PHE A 162 1.01 -10.02 -18.46
C PHE A 162 -0.32 -9.32 -18.72
N THR A 163 -0.65 -9.16 -20.01
CA THR A 163 -1.95 -8.65 -20.45
C THR A 163 -2.88 -9.81 -20.80
N ARG A 164 -4.19 -9.61 -20.65
CA ARG A 164 -5.19 -10.64 -20.93
C ARG A 164 -5.37 -10.77 -22.44
N ARG A 165 -5.05 -11.94 -22.98
CA ARG A 165 -5.27 -12.25 -24.41
C ARG A 165 -6.73 -12.59 -24.68
N PHE A 166 -7.32 -13.44 -23.84
CA PHE A 166 -8.74 -13.80 -23.91
C PHE A 166 -9.21 -14.39 -22.58
N SER A 167 -10.53 -14.40 -22.37
CA SER A 167 -11.20 -15.03 -21.23
C SER A 167 -12.34 -15.92 -21.68
N GLN A 168 -12.46 -17.10 -21.09
CA GLN A 168 -13.56 -18.02 -21.30
C GLN A 168 -14.14 -18.42 -19.93
N GLY A 169 -15.32 -17.88 -19.60
CA GLY A 169 -15.89 -18.01 -18.26
C GLY A 169 -14.95 -17.45 -17.20
N THR A 170 -14.51 -18.30 -16.28
CA THR A 170 -13.61 -17.93 -15.18
C THR A 170 -12.14 -18.07 -15.57
N ARG A 171 -11.84 -18.69 -16.70
CA ARG A 171 -10.46 -18.90 -17.17
C ARG A 171 -9.97 -17.71 -17.99
N CYS A 172 -8.75 -17.28 -17.71
CA CYS A 172 -8.09 -16.22 -18.46
C CYS A 172 -6.75 -16.71 -18.98
N ASN A 173 -6.49 -16.46 -20.27
CA ASN A 173 -5.18 -16.60 -20.88
C ASN A 173 -4.47 -15.24 -20.87
N TRP A 174 -3.24 -15.24 -20.39
CA TRP A 174 -2.41 -14.07 -20.24
C TRP A 174 -1.14 -14.26 -21.07
N VAL A 175 -0.74 -13.22 -21.79
CA VAL A 175 0.52 -13.15 -22.54
C VAL A 175 1.39 -12.06 -21.97
N CYS A 176 2.71 -12.17 -22.11
CA CYS A 176 3.61 -11.11 -21.69
C CYS A 176 3.14 -9.75 -22.22
N TYR A 177 3.21 -8.70 -21.41
CA TYR A 177 2.81 -7.36 -21.82
C TYR A 177 3.55 -6.90 -23.10
N THR A 178 4.82 -7.28 -23.21
CA THR A 178 5.72 -6.98 -24.35
C THR A 178 5.66 -8.01 -25.48
N HIS A 179 4.69 -8.95 -25.49
CA HIS A 179 4.63 -10.01 -26.50
C HIS A 179 4.65 -9.48 -27.96
N ASN A 180 4.01 -8.33 -28.21
CA ASN A 180 4.01 -7.70 -29.53
C ASN A 180 5.32 -6.94 -29.83
N GLU A 181 5.93 -6.32 -28.81
CA GLU A 181 7.12 -5.48 -28.99
C GLU A 181 8.41 -6.31 -29.08
N HIS A 182 8.53 -7.36 -28.26
CA HIS A 182 9.73 -8.17 -28.11
C HIS A 182 9.57 -9.62 -28.60
N GLY A 183 8.40 -9.97 -29.16
CA GLY A 183 8.10 -11.35 -29.56
C GLY A 183 8.12 -12.33 -28.37
N CYS A 184 7.90 -11.83 -27.15
CA CYS A 184 7.99 -12.64 -25.94
C CYS A 184 6.90 -13.71 -25.91
N GLN A 185 7.31 -14.96 -25.65
CA GLN A 185 6.43 -16.14 -25.64
C GLN A 185 5.93 -16.51 -24.24
N ALA A 186 6.28 -15.72 -23.22
CA ALA A 186 5.82 -15.98 -21.86
C ALA A 186 4.28 -15.91 -21.80
N THR A 187 3.68 -16.93 -21.19
CA THR A 187 2.23 -17.09 -21.08
C THR A 187 1.85 -17.55 -19.68
N ALA A 188 0.65 -17.18 -19.24
CA ALA A 188 0.08 -17.64 -17.99
C ALA A 188 -1.42 -17.91 -18.13
N TYR A 189 -1.92 -18.80 -17.30
CA TYR A 189 -3.32 -19.19 -17.26
C TYR A 189 -3.82 -19.08 -15.84
N THR A 190 -4.93 -18.38 -15.67
CA THR A 190 -5.61 -18.30 -14.37
C THR A 190 -7.01 -18.87 -14.49
N GLU A 191 -7.52 -19.45 -13.42
CA GLU A 191 -8.94 -19.74 -13.24
C GLU A 191 -9.43 -18.94 -12.05
N HIS A 192 -10.50 -18.17 -12.27
CA HIS A 192 -10.88 -17.04 -11.45
C HIS A 192 -9.72 -16.05 -11.28
N ASN A 193 -8.97 -16.17 -10.18
CA ASN A 193 -7.82 -15.33 -9.85
C ASN A 193 -6.61 -16.15 -9.40
N ASP A 194 -6.71 -17.48 -9.47
CA ASP A 194 -5.62 -18.38 -9.08
C ASP A 194 -4.81 -18.77 -10.30
N LEU A 195 -3.49 -18.77 -10.13
CA LEU A 195 -2.55 -19.13 -11.18
C LEU A 195 -2.55 -20.65 -11.33
N LEU A 196 -2.99 -21.15 -12.49
CA LEU A 196 -2.97 -22.57 -12.82
C LEU A 196 -1.62 -22.99 -13.41
N TYR A 197 -1.09 -22.16 -14.31
CA TYR A 197 0.14 -22.44 -15.05
C TYR A 197 0.78 -21.13 -15.51
N ALA A 198 2.11 -21.11 -15.55
CA ALA A 198 2.87 -20.05 -16.18
C ALA A 198 4.13 -20.60 -16.85
N ASN A 199 4.30 -20.29 -18.13
CA ASN A 199 5.61 -20.26 -18.77
C ASN A 199 6.20 -18.85 -18.56
N ASN A 200 6.99 -18.67 -17.51
CA ASN A 200 7.52 -17.36 -17.09
C ASN A 200 8.98 -17.13 -17.54
N GLU A 201 9.35 -17.68 -18.69
CA GLU A 201 10.65 -17.45 -19.33
C GLU A 201 10.56 -16.27 -20.30
N HIS A 202 11.40 -15.26 -20.09
CA HIS A 202 11.35 -14.00 -20.85
C HIS A 202 12.65 -13.82 -21.64
N ASN A 203 12.52 -13.28 -22.85
CA ASN A 203 13.63 -12.93 -23.74
C ASN A 203 14.03 -11.44 -23.62
N HIS A 204 13.53 -10.74 -22.60
CA HIS A 204 13.76 -9.32 -22.34
C HIS A 204 13.89 -9.08 -20.84
N PRO A 205 14.56 -7.99 -20.41
CA PRO A 205 14.55 -7.58 -19.01
C PRO A 205 13.15 -7.12 -18.56
N PRO A 206 12.87 -7.09 -17.24
CA PRO A 206 11.64 -6.52 -16.71
C PRO A 206 11.44 -5.07 -17.15
N THR A 207 10.19 -4.70 -17.44
CA THR A 207 9.85 -3.31 -17.77
C THR A 207 9.71 -2.47 -16.50
N GLU A 208 10.45 -1.36 -16.41
CA GLU A 208 10.42 -0.47 -15.23
C GLU A 208 9.05 0.21 -15.00
N PHE A 209 8.15 0.15 -15.98
CA PHE A 209 6.89 0.89 -15.99
C PHE A 209 5.91 0.55 -14.86
N PHE A 210 6.13 -0.55 -14.14
CA PHE A 210 5.19 -1.05 -13.13
C PHE A 210 5.80 -1.29 -11.74
N VAL A 211 7.00 -0.73 -11.46
CA VAL A 211 7.63 -0.68 -10.12
C VAL A 211 7.47 0.70 -9.48
#